data_AF-A0A976H9J8-F1
#
_entry.id   AF-A0A976H9J8-F1
#
_cell.length_a   1.000
_cell.length_b   1.000
_cell.length_c   1.000
_cell.angle_alpha   90.00
_cell.angle_beta   90.00
_cell.angle_gamma   90.00
#
_symmetry.space_group_name_H-M   'P 1'
#
loop_
_entity.id
_entity.type
_entity.pdbx_description
1 polymer ?
#
loop_
_entity_poly.entity_id
_entity_poly.type
_entity_poly.pdbx_seq_one_letter_code
_entity_poly.pdbx_strand_id
1 'polypeptide(L)' 'MKYNVALCFKIPCFETTHGLSPSFLLAKRYLTIKPSMGIFFTQKRKVYLQMALTNVYQRDAISNQNFGYLNVEMGIQLF' A
#
# COMPACT_ATOMS: atom_id res chain seq x y z
N MET A 1 -0.41 -7.05 9.83
CA MET A 1 -1.77 -6.58 10.19
C MET A 1 -2.17 -5.50 9.20
N LYS A 2 -3.38 -5.55 8.65
CA LYS A 2 -3.85 -4.62 7.60
C LYS A 2 -5.12 -3.92 8.08
N TYR A 3 -5.13 -2.61 8.03
CA TYR A 3 -6.29 -1.79 8.38
C TYR A 3 -6.73 -0.98 7.18
N ASN A 4 -8.02 -1.08 6.83
CA ASN A 4 -8.62 -0.30 5.76
C ASN A 4 -9.66 0.64 6.37
N VAL A 5 -9.57 1.93 6.06
CA VAL A 5 -10.56 2.94 6.42
C VAL A 5 -11.06 3.56 5.12
N ALA A 6 -12.35 3.36 4.83
CA ALA A 6 -13.00 3.92 3.65
C ALA A 6 -14.02 4.99 4.07
N LEU A 7 -13.91 6.19 3.50
CA LEU A 7 -14.86 7.28 3.63
C LEU A 7 -15.58 7.45 2.29
N CYS A 8 -16.84 7.05 2.25
CA CYS A 8 -17.71 7.15 1.08
C CYS A 8 -18.93 8.02 1.43
N PHE A 9 -18.91 9.29 1.05
CA PHE A 9 -20.08 10.18 1.16
C PHE A 9 -20.85 10.29 -0.17
N LYS A 10 -20.14 10.29 -1.30
CA LYS A 10 -20.61 10.23 -2.69
C LYS A 10 -19.39 9.90 -3.58
N ILE A 11 -19.56 9.58 -4.86
CA ILE A 11 -18.39 9.44 -5.76
C ILE A 11 -17.65 10.79 -5.78
N PRO A 12 -16.32 10.82 -5.59
CA PRO A 12 -15.40 9.68 -5.42
C PRO A 12 -15.27 9.18 -3.96
N CYS A 13 -15.07 7.87 -3.81
CA CYS A 13 -14.82 7.22 -2.51
C CYS A 13 -13.33 7.22 -2.19
N PHE A 14 -12.96 7.68 -0.98
CA PHE A 14 -11.59 7.65 -0.51
C PHE A 14 -11.34 6.43 0.39
N GLU A 15 -10.25 5.72 0.16
CA GLU A 15 -9.81 4.60 1.00
C GLU A 15 -8.36 4.81 1.42
N THR A 16 -8.09 4.64 2.70
CA THR A 16 -6.73 4.55 3.21
C THR A 16 -6.49 3.14 3.72
N THR A 17 -5.34 2.58 3.41
CA THR A 17 -4.92 1.24 3.79
C THR A 17 -3.58 1.33 4.48
N HIS A 18 -3.47 0.74 5.66
CA HIS A 18 -2.22 0.66 6.40
C HIS A 18 -1.83 -0.81 6.49
N GLY A 19 -0.81 -1.20 5.74
CA GLY A 19 -0.28 -2.55 5.73
C GLY A 19 1.06 -2.63 6.44
N LEU A 20 1.20 -3.58 7.36
CA LEU A 20 2.48 -3.99 7.89
C LEU A 20 2.66 -5.49 7.63
N SER A 21 3.65 -5.82 6.81
CA SER A 21 3.86 -7.17 6.28
C SER A 21 5.35 -7.55 6.35
N PRO A 22 5.69 -8.75 6.83
CA PRO A 22 7.02 -9.30 6.63
C PRO A 22 7.19 -9.69 5.15
N SER A 23 8.33 -9.34 4.58
CA SER A 23 8.72 -9.68 3.21
C SER A 23 10.05 -10.44 3.24
N PHE A 24 10.17 -11.49 2.44
CA PHE A 24 11.39 -12.29 2.32
C PHE A 24 11.98 -12.09 0.93
N LEU A 25 13.24 -11.65 0.86
CA LEU A 25 13.95 -11.40 -0.40
C LEU A 25 15.38 -11.93 -0.24
N LEU A 26 15.82 -12.84 -1.10
CA LEU A 26 17.16 -13.46 -1.05
C LEU A 26 17.61 -13.87 0.37
N ALA A 27 16.80 -14.66 1.08
CA ALA A 27 17.06 -15.15 2.44
C ALA A 27 17.18 -14.08 3.56
N LYS A 28 16.96 -12.80 3.24
CA LYS A 28 16.93 -11.69 4.21
C LYS A 28 15.49 -11.38 4.61
N ARG A 29 15.32 -11.01 5.89
CA ARG A 29 14.01 -10.65 6.46
C ARG A 29 13.83 -9.14 6.40
N TYR A 30 12.78 -8.72 5.70
CA TYR A 30 12.39 -7.33 5.60
C TYR A 30 11.06 -7.11 6.31
N LEU A 31 10.96 -5.98 6.99
CA LEU A 31 9.68 -5.46 7.47
C LEU A 31 9.22 -4.40 6.50
N THR A 32 8.10 -4.64 5.83
CA THR A 32 7.52 -3.70 4.89
C THR A 32 6.34 -2.98 5.55
N ILE A 33 6.43 -1.65 5.59
CA ILE A 33 5.34 -0.76 6.00
C ILE A 33 4.85 -0.06 4.74
N LYS A 34 3.59 -0.32 4.36
CA LYS A 34 2.95 0.25 3.16
C LYS A 34 1.65 0.95 3.55
N PRO A 35 1.69 2.21 4.01
CA PRO A 35 0.52 3.08 3.95
C PRO A 35 0.19 3.40 2.50
N SER A 36 -1.09 3.27 2.15
CA SER A 36 -1.61 3.70 0.86
C SER A 36 -2.91 4.47 1.02
N MET A 37 -3.15 5.38 0.09
CA MET A 37 -4.36 6.17 -0.04
C MET A 37 -4.84 6.06 -1.46
N GLY A 38 -6.11 5.74 -1.65
CA GLY A 38 -6.72 5.56 -2.95
C GLY A 38 -8.06 6.24 -3.07
N ILE A 39 -8.42 6.51 -4.32
CA ILE A 39 -9.66 7.14 -4.74
C ILE A 39 -10.32 6.20 -5.73
N PHE A 40 -11.58 5.86 -5.47
CA PHE A 40 -12.42 5.09 -6.37
C PHE A 40 -13.43 6.02 -7.03
N PHE A 41 -13.38 6.08 -8.37
CA PHE A 41 -14.24 6.96 -9.18
C PHE A 41 -15.60 6.36 -9.50
N THR A 42 -15.87 5.14 -9.02
CA THR A 42 -17.14 4.45 -9.28
C THR A 42 -17.61 3.75 -8.01
N GLN A 43 -18.92 3.65 -7.80
CA GLN A 43 -19.49 2.90 -6.67
C GLN A 43 -19.02 1.44 -6.64
N LYS A 44 -18.83 0.84 -7.83
CA LYS A 44 -18.33 -0.53 -8.00
C LYS A 44 -16.81 -0.66 -7.92
N ARG A 45 -16.10 0.41 -7.54
CA ARG A 45 -14.62 0.43 -7.45
C ARG A 45 -13.89 0.02 -8.74
N LYS A 46 -14.57 0.13 -9.88
CA LYS A 46 -14.06 -0.24 -11.21
C LYS A 46 -12.88 0.57 -11.67
N VAL A 47 -12.78 1.83 -11.26
CA VAL A 47 -11.66 2.69 -11.61
C VAL A 47 -11.09 3.23 -10.32
N TYR A 48 -9.80 2.98 -10.11
CA TYR A 48 -9.11 3.43 -8.92
C TYR A 48 -7.78 4.09 -9.27
N LEU A 49 -7.45 5.10 -8.47
CA LEU A 49 -6.14 5.69 -8.40
C LEU A 49 -5.66 5.56 -6.96
N GLN A 50 -4.52 4.94 -6.75
CA GLN A 50 -3.94 4.69 -5.44
C GLN A 50 -2.49 5.18 -5.41
N MET A 51 -2.11 5.82 -4.31
CA MET A 51 -0.73 6.15 -4.00
C MET A 51 -0.32 5.37 -2.77
N ALA A 52 0.87 4.79 -2.78
CA ALA A 52 1.40 4.01 -1.69
C ALA A 52 2.84 4.40 -1.40
N LEU A 53 3.12 4.78 -0.15
CA LEU A 53 4.47 4.95 0.33
C LEU A 53 4.91 3.62 0.92
N THR A 54 5.90 2.97 0.32
CA THR A 54 6.39 1.68 0.79
C THR A 54 7.77 1.87 1.39
N ASN A 55 7.87 1.69 2.71
CA ASN A 55 9.14 1.67 3.42
C ASN A 55 9.50 0.23 3.74
N VAL A 56 10.70 -0.18 3.35
CA VAL A 56 11.24 -1.51 3.59
C VAL A 56 12.43 -1.38 4.55
N TYR A 57 12.28 -1.99 5.72
CA TYR A 57 13.29 -2.03 6.77
C TYR A 57 13.95 -3.40 6.78
N GLN A 58 15.25 -3.47 6.53
CA GLN A 58 16.01 -4.71 6.72
C GLN A 58 16.48 -4.80 8.17
N ARG A 59 16.03 -5.83 8.90
CA ARG A 59 16.47 -6.10 10.27
C ARG A 59 17.39 -7.32 10.28
N ASP A 60 18.60 -7.15 9.76
CA ASP A 60 19.67 -8.14 9.90
C ASP A 60 20.76 -7.62 10.85
N ALA A 61 21.43 -8.52 11.57
CA ALA A 61 22.41 -8.20 12.61
C ALA A 61 23.67 -7.44 12.13
N ILE A 62 23.86 -7.31 10.81
CA ILE A 62 25.09 -6.81 10.18
C ILE A 62 24.84 -5.56 9.31
N SER A 63 23.60 -5.31 8.87
CA SER A 63 23.32 -4.22 7.92
C SER A 63 21.92 -3.64 8.16
N ASN A 64 21.88 -2.38 8.59
CA ASN A 64 20.66 -1.60 8.78
C ASN A 64 20.37 -0.78 7.51
N GLN A 65 19.95 -1.47 6.45
CA GLN A 65 19.53 -0.82 5.20
C GLN A 65 18.03 -0.55 5.22
N ASN A 66 17.69 0.73 5.11
CA ASN A 66 16.32 1.19 4.96
C ASN A 66 16.18 1.81 3.58
N PHE A 67 15.23 1.32 2.80
CA PHE A 67 14.90 1.91 1.50
C PHE A 67 13.39 2.11 1.39
N GLY A 68 13.01 3.28 0.90
CA GLY A 68 11.63 3.68 0.71
C GLY A 68 11.39 4.06 -0.74
N TYR A 69 10.21 3.72 -1.25
CA TYR A 69 9.78 4.15 -2.58
C TYR A 69 8.31 4.57 -2.56
N LEU A 70 8.00 5.56 -3.39
CA LEU A 70 6.64 6.04 -3.62
C LEU A 70 6.10 5.39 -4.89
N ASN A 71 5.00 4.65 -4.76
CA ASN A 71 4.30 4.06 -5.88
C ASN A 71 3.01 4.81 -6.15
N VAL A 72 2.74 5.04 -7.42
CA VAL A 72 1.43 5.49 -7.91
C VAL A 72 0.88 4.34 -8.76
N GLU A 73 -0.26 3.81 -8.34
CA GLU A 73 -0.94 2.67 -8.94
C GLU A 73 -2.28 3.18 -9.49
N MET A 74 -2.54 2.97 -10.78
CA MET A 74 -3.87 3.18 -11.35
C MET A 74 -4.36 1.88 -11.94
N GLY A 75 -5.64 1.59 -11.79
CA GLY A 75 -6.18 0.34 -12.29
C GLY A 75 -7.66 0.44 -12.63
N ILE A 76 -8.04 -0.44 -13.54
CA ILE A 76 -9.42 -0.63 -13.94
C ILE A 76 -9.79 -2.09 -13.64
N GLN A 77 -10.75 -2.29 -12.75
CA GLN A 77 -11.34 -3.60 -12.51
C GLN A 77 -12.38 -3.88 -13.61
N LEU A 78 -12.03 -4.79 -14.52
CA LEU A 78 -12.81 -5.13 -15.70
C LEU A 78 -13.96 -6.12 -15.41
N PHE A 79 -13.82 -6.95 -14.38
CA PHE A 79 -14.77 -8.00 -14.01
C PHE A 79 -15.14 -7.94 -12.52
#